data_AF-A0AAJ0EMM7-F1
#
_entry.id   AF-A0AAJ0EMM7-F1
#
_cell.length_a   1.000
_cell.length_b   1.000
_cell.length_c   1.000
_cell.angle_alpha   90.00
_cell.angle_beta   90.00
_cell.angle_gamma   90.00
#
_symmetry.space_group_name_H-M   'P 1'
#
loop_
_entity.id
_entity.type
_entity.pdbx_description
1 polymer ?
#
loop_
_entity_poly.entity_id
_entity_poly.type
_entity_poly.pdbx_seq_one_letter_code
_entity_poly.pdbx_strand_id
1 'polypeptide(L)'
;MAAAISTEFRRISKSLQCFNPMFAMNLFTDFIKFTSLHCQPPNSNIRPAVGNPEDAFPAPVRAPVASMMPDIAGDIEHTLPSIYSITGHRRDADVETLFQLRIEGKDGRQAWVPERAVQEDSEMALFAYWNSVADGRLGAMAHKDLWHPFRIEGHRKTHRGGQLLVYWVGSPDRSWQYERVIRKAGPKLVEDYWDSIRQHQKQDQIILSARQSARRRHRKRKICQNHARSNRITEKHASPRRSRQPT
;
A
#
# COMPACT_ATOMS: atom_id res chain seq x y z
N MET A 1 49.17 38.35 -9.39
CA MET A 1 47.92 39.14 -9.49
C MET A 1 46.90 38.53 -8.57
N ALA A 2 46.85 39.08 -7.36
CA ALA A 2 45.98 38.64 -6.28
C ALA A 2 44.62 39.35 -6.34
N ALA A 3 43.63 38.69 -5.73
CA ALA A 3 42.45 39.23 -5.08
C ALA A 3 41.16 39.49 -5.89
N ALA A 4 40.06 39.18 -5.18
CA ALA A 4 38.67 39.58 -5.35
C ALA A 4 37.85 38.72 -6.35
N ILE A 5 36.65 38.21 -6.06
CA ILE A 5 35.59 38.72 -5.18
C ILE A 5 34.84 37.55 -4.53
N SER A 6 34.70 37.68 -3.21
CA SER A 6 33.79 36.95 -2.33
C SER A 6 32.37 37.50 -2.45
N THR A 7 31.39 36.66 -2.12
CA THR A 7 30.24 36.92 -1.21
C THR A 7 28.87 36.76 -1.88
N GLU A 8 28.26 35.57 -1.72
CA GLU A 8 26.82 35.39 -1.40
C GLU A 8 26.44 33.90 -1.44
N PHE A 9 26.60 33.17 -0.33
CA PHE A 9 25.82 31.94 -0.07
C PHE A 9 25.82 31.66 1.45
N ARG A 10 25.14 32.54 2.20
CA ARG A 10 24.77 32.28 3.60
C ARG A 10 23.31 32.64 3.84
N ARG A 11 22.41 31.75 3.41
CA ARG A 11 21.10 31.54 4.04
C ARG A 11 20.52 30.24 3.52
N ILE A 12 20.74 29.17 4.28
CA ILE A 12 19.81 28.08 4.62
C ILE A 12 20.68 27.11 5.45
N SER A 13 20.65 27.30 6.76
CA SER A 13 21.14 26.32 7.72
C SER A 13 20.13 26.28 8.86
N LYS A 14 19.90 25.06 9.35
CA LYS A 14 19.16 24.68 10.56
C LYS A 14 17.67 24.39 10.36
N SER A 15 17.37 23.23 9.80
CA SER A 15 16.53 22.24 10.49
C SER A 15 16.57 20.95 9.67
N LEU A 16 17.30 19.94 10.19
CA LEU A 16 17.13 18.50 9.93
C LEU A 16 18.37 17.80 10.54
N GLN A 17 18.29 17.51 11.84
CA GLN A 17 19.13 16.52 12.51
C GLN A 17 18.20 15.72 13.40
N CYS A 18 17.83 14.53 12.92
CA CYS A 18 17.41 13.33 13.66
C CYS A 18 17.14 12.24 12.61
N PHE A 19 18.20 11.61 12.10
CA PHE A 19 18.07 10.32 11.41
C PHE A 19 19.26 9.44 11.78
N ASN A 20 18.95 8.32 12.41
CA ASN A 20 19.89 7.27 12.84
C ASN A 20 20.59 6.64 11.62
N PRO A 21 21.91 6.40 11.66
CA PRO A 21 22.58 5.56 10.69
C PRO A 21 22.98 4.23 11.34
N MET A 22 22.11 3.23 11.28
CA MET A 22 22.50 1.82 11.37
C MET A 22 21.40 0.99 10.73
N PHE A 23 21.50 0.74 9.43
CA PHE A 23 21.13 -0.55 8.85
C PHE A 23 21.88 -0.73 7.54
N ALA A 24 22.43 -1.94 7.41
CA ALA A 24 23.42 -2.35 6.44
C ALA A 24 22.97 -2.19 4.98
N MET A 25 23.88 -1.70 4.16
CA MET A 25 23.83 -1.77 2.71
C MET A 25 24.20 -3.19 2.27
N ASN A 26 23.21 -4.01 1.92
CA ASN A 26 23.41 -5.09 0.97
C ASN A 26 22.93 -4.61 -0.39
N LEU A 27 23.90 -4.46 -1.29
CA LEU A 27 23.71 -4.15 -2.71
C LEU A 27 23.14 -5.40 -3.40
N PHE A 28 21.85 -5.42 -3.67
CA PHE A 28 21.29 -6.23 -4.77
C PHE A 28 20.54 -5.27 -5.69
N THR A 29 21.29 -4.74 -6.64
CA THR A 29 20.75 -3.95 -7.76
C THR A 29 20.58 -4.90 -8.94
N ASP A 30 19.48 -5.65 -8.97
CA ASP A 30 19.04 -6.37 -10.16
C ASP A 30 17.62 -5.92 -10.57
N PHE A 31 17.63 -4.78 -11.24
CA PHE A 31 17.04 -4.58 -12.56
C PHE A 31 15.98 -5.61 -13.04
N ILE A 32 14.77 -5.55 -12.47
CA ILE A 32 13.59 -6.21 -13.07
C ILE A 32 13.23 -5.46 -14.38
N LYS A 33 13.75 -5.96 -15.51
CA LYS A 33 13.26 -5.64 -16.86
C LYS A 33 11.93 -6.33 -17.07
N PHE A 34 10.84 -5.61 -16.88
CA PHE A 34 9.54 -5.97 -17.46
C PHE A 34 9.33 -5.16 -18.76
N THR A 35 9.73 -5.74 -19.89
CA THR A 35 9.27 -5.31 -21.22
C THR A 35 8.36 -6.39 -21.78
N SER A 36 7.07 -6.09 -21.80
CA SER A 36 6.06 -6.80 -22.59
C SER A 36 6.30 -6.54 -24.08
N LEU A 37 6.17 -7.61 -24.89
CA LEU A 37 6.30 -7.74 -26.36
C LEU A 37 7.67 -8.26 -26.86
N HIS A 38 7.77 -9.60 -26.96
CA HIS A 38 8.56 -10.44 -27.89
C HIS A 38 10.08 -10.18 -28.04
N CYS A 39 10.91 -11.09 -27.47
CA CYS A 39 12.25 -11.48 -27.97
C CYS A 39 12.78 -12.69 -27.19
N GLN A 40 13.02 -13.82 -27.89
CA GLN A 40 13.80 -14.97 -27.43
C GLN A 40 15.27 -14.88 -27.96
N PRO A 41 16.21 -15.72 -27.46
CA PRO A 41 17.65 -15.45 -27.22
C PRO A 41 18.59 -16.00 -28.33
N PRO A 42 19.94 -16.02 -28.17
CA PRO A 42 20.78 -16.94 -28.93
C PRO A 42 21.35 -18.11 -28.10
N ASN A 43 21.04 -19.30 -28.61
CA ASN A 43 21.87 -20.50 -28.78
C ASN A 43 22.35 -21.33 -27.58
N SER A 44 21.79 -22.54 -27.50
CA SER A 44 22.58 -23.76 -27.66
C SER A 44 21.79 -24.86 -28.38
N ASN A 45 22.37 -25.35 -29.48
CA ASN A 45 21.92 -26.46 -30.31
C ASN A 45 22.06 -27.79 -29.56
N ILE A 46 20.97 -28.54 -29.36
CA ILE A 46 20.96 -30.01 -29.32
C ILE A 46 19.68 -30.51 -30.01
N ARG A 47 19.84 -31.36 -31.03
CA ARG A 47 18.82 -32.17 -31.76
C ARG A 47 18.91 -33.65 -31.26
N PRO A 48 18.14 -34.63 -31.79
CA PRO A 48 16.67 -34.75 -31.96
C PRO A 48 16.14 -36.17 -31.55
N ALA A 49 14.81 -36.35 -31.40
CA ALA A 49 14.07 -37.60 -31.74
C ALA A 49 12.56 -37.35 -31.55
N VAL A 50 11.71 -37.38 -32.59
CA VAL A 50 11.00 -38.54 -33.19
C VAL A 50 9.97 -39.17 -32.23
N GLY A 51 8.69 -39.10 -32.60
CA GLY A 51 7.64 -39.98 -32.09
C GLY A 51 6.27 -39.32 -31.85
N ASN A 52 5.40 -39.37 -32.85
CA ASN A 52 3.92 -39.38 -32.76
C ASN A 52 3.48 -40.31 -33.91
N PRO A 53 2.29 -40.94 -33.93
CA PRO A 53 1.04 -40.44 -33.35
C PRO A 53 0.15 -41.55 -32.73
N GLU A 54 -1.08 -41.16 -32.40
CA GLU A 54 -2.27 -42.00 -32.23
C GLU A 54 -2.46 -42.60 -30.83
N ASP A 55 -3.40 -42.03 -30.06
CA ASP A 55 -4.53 -42.81 -29.55
C ASP A 55 -5.65 -41.93 -28.98
N ALA A 56 -6.79 -42.01 -29.68
CA ALA A 56 -8.17 -42.04 -29.22
C ALA A 56 -8.63 -41.21 -27.99
N PHE A 57 -9.37 -40.14 -28.28
CA PHE A 57 -10.41 -39.62 -27.39
C PHE A 57 -11.72 -40.42 -27.56
N PRO A 58 -12.39 -40.80 -26.46
CA PRO A 58 -13.84 -40.85 -26.43
C PRO A 58 -14.44 -39.80 -25.48
N ALA A 59 -15.47 -39.10 -25.96
CA ALA A 59 -16.39 -38.29 -25.16
C ALA A 59 -17.63 -39.12 -24.76
N PRO A 60 -18.62 -38.53 -24.08
CA PRO A 60 -18.73 -38.41 -22.63
C PRO A 60 -19.83 -39.33 -22.06
N VAL A 61 -19.64 -39.89 -20.85
CA VAL A 61 -20.70 -40.65 -20.17
C VAL A 61 -21.35 -39.80 -19.08
N ARG A 62 -22.67 -39.74 -19.21
CA ARG A 62 -23.68 -38.98 -18.48
C ARG A 62 -23.86 -39.53 -17.07
N ALA A 63 -23.91 -38.63 -16.09
CA ALA A 63 -24.15 -38.92 -14.67
C ALA A 63 -25.55 -39.49 -14.36
N PRO A 64 -25.71 -40.16 -13.21
CA PRO A 64 -26.89 -40.03 -12.39
C PRO A 64 -26.62 -39.27 -11.08
N VAL A 65 -27.55 -38.35 -10.83
CA VAL A 65 -27.74 -37.51 -9.65
C VAL A 65 -28.17 -38.33 -8.44
N ALA A 66 -27.50 -38.12 -7.30
CA ALA A 66 -28.02 -38.25 -5.94
C ALA A 66 -27.06 -37.43 -5.04
N SER A 67 -27.32 -36.15 -4.78
CA SER A 67 -28.29 -35.63 -3.80
C SER A 67 -28.14 -36.26 -2.41
N MET A 68 -27.03 -35.96 -1.74
CA MET A 68 -26.94 -35.92 -0.28
C MET A 68 -25.95 -34.81 0.12
N MET A 69 -26.47 -33.60 0.31
CA MET A 69 -25.82 -32.55 1.10
C MET A 69 -26.69 -32.33 2.33
N PRO A 70 -26.18 -32.48 3.57
CA PRO A 70 -26.91 -32.02 4.74
C PRO A 70 -26.91 -30.49 4.78
N ASP A 71 -28.12 -29.92 4.88
CA ASP A 71 -28.36 -28.56 5.33
C ASP A 71 -27.69 -28.36 6.70
N ILE A 72 -26.55 -27.68 6.72
CA ILE A 72 -26.05 -27.02 7.93
C ILE A 72 -26.00 -25.53 7.59
N ALA A 73 -27.15 -24.90 7.74
CA ALA A 73 -27.30 -23.47 7.92
C ALA A 73 -26.66 -23.10 9.28
N GLY A 74 -25.34 -23.00 9.28
CA GLY A 74 -24.58 -22.33 10.33
C GLY A 74 -24.08 -21.01 9.77
N ASP A 75 -24.55 -19.91 10.35
CA ASP A 75 -23.86 -18.62 10.33
C ASP A 75 -22.41 -18.84 10.77
N ILE A 76 -21.51 -19.06 9.81
CA ILE A 76 -20.08 -18.94 10.03
C ILE A 76 -19.73 -17.57 9.49
N GLU A 77 -19.80 -16.58 10.38
CA GLU A 77 -19.01 -15.36 10.22
C GLU A 77 -17.64 -15.76 9.68
N HIS A 78 -17.27 -15.24 8.50
CA HIS A 78 -16.02 -15.48 7.79
C HIS A 78 -14.81 -14.88 8.53
N THR A 79 -14.75 -15.04 9.84
CA THR A 79 -13.60 -14.74 10.67
C THR A 79 -12.58 -15.82 10.38
N LEU A 80 -11.56 -15.48 9.60
CA LEU A 80 -10.39 -16.33 9.42
C LEU A 80 -9.96 -16.83 10.80
N PRO A 81 -9.67 -18.14 10.96
CA PRO A 81 -9.17 -18.63 12.22
C PRO A 81 -7.90 -17.84 12.56
N SER A 82 -7.85 -17.24 13.76
CA SER A 82 -6.66 -16.52 14.24
C SER A 82 -5.43 -17.39 13.99
N ILE A 83 -4.56 -16.94 13.08
CA ILE A 83 -3.48 -17.76 12.53
C ILE A 83 -2.55 -18.17 13.66
N TYR A 84 -2.54 -19.45 14.00
CA TYR A 84 -1.64 -19.99 15.01
C TYR A 84 -0.33 -20.48 14.37
N SER A 85 -0.43 -21.28 13.31
CA SER A 85 0.73 -21.76 12.55
C SER A 85 0.38 -22.05 11.09
N ILE A 86 1.39 -21.97 10.22
CA ILE A 86 1.31 -22.39 8.81
C ILE A 86 1.98 -23.74 8.70
N THR A 87 1.22 -24.77 8.32
CA THR A 87 1.67 -26.18 8.33
C THR A 87 2.03 -26.70 6.94
N GLY A 88 1.61 -26.01 5.88
CA GLY A 88 1.84 -26.46 4.50
C GLY A 88 1.42 -25.42 3.46
N HIS A 89 1.80 -25.67 2.21
CA HIS A 89 1.39 -24.87 1.07
C HIS A 89 1.01 -25.77 -0.11
N ARG A 90 0.19 -25.24 -1.00
CA ARG A 90 -0.10 -25.80 -2.32
C ARG A 90 -0.29 -24.68 -3.33
N ARG A 91 -0.07 -24.96 -4.61
CA ARG A 91 -0.41 -24.01 -5.69
C ARG A 91 -1.92 -23.85 -5.77
N ASP A 92 -2.35 -22.64 -6.09
CA ASP A 92 -3.74 -22.38 -6.41
C ASP A 92 -4.12 -23.10 -7.72
N ALA A 93 -5.35 -23.60 -7.79
CA ALA A 93 -5.81 -24.41 -8.93
C ALA A 93 -6.05 -23.55 -10.17
N ASP A 94 -6.43 -22.29 -9.99
CA ASP A 94 -6.77 -21.38 -11.08
C ASP A 94 -5.55 -20.57 -11.53
N VAL A 95 -4.65 -20.25 -10.60
CA VAL A 95 -3.48 -19.41 -10.85
C VAL A 95 -2.21 -20.03 -10.27
N GLU A 96 -1.41 -20.68 -11.11
CA GLU A 96 -0.22 -21.46 -10.70
C GLU A 96 0.88 -20.66 -9.97
N THR A 97 0.79 -19.33 -9.98
CA THR A 97 1.75 -18.40 -9.36
C THR A 97 1.25 -17.84 -8.02
N LEU A 98 0.04 -18.22 -7.61
CA LEU A 98 -0.53 -17.99 -6.30
C LEU A 98 -0.55 -19.29 -5.49
N PHE A 99 -0.55 -19.14 -4.17
CA PHE A 99 -0.55 -20.27 -3.25
C PHE A 99 -1.74 -20.21 -2.31
N GLN A 100 -2.16 -21.39 -1.87
CA GLN A 100 -2.99 -21.56 -0.70
C GLN A 100 -2.13 -22.17 0.41
N LEU A 101 -2.29 -21.67 1.62
CA LEU A 101 -1.55 -22.05 2.80
C LEU A 101 -2.47 -22.81 3.75
N ARG A 102 -1.98 -23.90 4.29
CA ARG A 102 -2.70 -24.69 5.30
C ARG A 102 -2.44 -24.06 6.66
N ILE A 103 -3.45 -23.38 7.18
CA ILE A 103 -3.43 -22.75 8.49
C ILE A 103 -4.01 -23.72 9.51
N GLU A 104 -3.35 -23.85 10.65
CA GLU A 104 -3.88 -24.53 11.82
C GLU A 104 -4.34 -23.49 12.84
N GLY A 105 -5.56 -23.64 13.33
CA GLY A 105 -6.15 -22.82 14.39
C GLY A 105 -5.87 -23.40 15.78
N LYS A 106 -6.19 -22.64 16.83
CA LYS A 106 -6.00 -23.07 18.23
C LYS A 106 -6.80 -24.30 18.63
N ASP A 107 -7.90 -24.56 17.94
CA ASP A 107 -8.78 -25.72 18.12
C ASP A 107 -8.27 -26.96 17.36
N GLY A 108 -7.11 -26.87 16.70
CA GLY A 108 -6.54 -27.93 15.87
C GLY A 108 -7.24 -28.08 14.52
N ARG A 109 -8.23 -27.24 14.19
CA ARG A 109 -8.85 -27.25 12.87
C ARG A 109 -7.89 -26.66 11.85
N GLN A 110 -7.93 -27.22 10.65
CA GLN A 110 -7.06 -26.81 9.56
C GLN A 110 -7.88 -26.35 8.37
N ALA A 111 -7.45 -25.25 7.76
CA ALA A 111 -8.12 -24.66 6.61
C ALA A 111 -7.07 -24.24 5.56
N TRP A 112 -7.45 -24.35 4.29
CA TRP A 112 -6.67 -23.79 3.19
C TRP A 112 -7.09 -22.33 2.96
N VAL A 113 -6.17 -21.41 3.17
CA VAL A 113 -6.39 -19.97 3.07
C VAL A 113 -5.51 -19.40 1.96
N PRO A 114 -6.00 -18.49 1.11
CA PRO A 114 -5.18 -17.85 0.10
C PRO A 114 -3.98 -17.11 0.71
N GLU A 115 -2.81 -17.20 0.08
CA GLU A 115 -1.57 -16.53 0.51
C GLU A 115 -1.79 -15.04 0.78
N ARG A 116 -2.57 -14.36 -0.09
CA ARG A 116 -2.94 -12.95 0.07
C ARG A 116 -3.65 -12.68 1.41
N ALA A 117 -4.61 -13.51 1.79
CA ALA A 117 -5.37 -13.32 3.03
C ALA A 117 -4.48 -13.56 4.27
N VAL A 118 -3.58 -14.53 4.20
CA VAL A 118 -2.57 -14.79 5.24
C VAL A 118 -1.61 -13.60 5.38
N GLN A 119 -1.17 -12.99 4.27
CA GLN A 119 -0.30 -11.81 4.30
C GLN A 119 -0.99 -10.59 4.92
N GLU A 120 -2.29 -10.44 4.68
CA GLU A 120 -3.09 -9.34 5.24
C GLU A 120 -3.29 -9.49 6.75
N ASP A 121 -3.53 -10.71 7.24
CA ASP A 121 -3.71 -10.99 8.67
C ASP A 121 -2.38 -11.05 9.44
N SER A 122 -1.37 -11.72 8.88
CA SER A 122 -0.07 -11.92 9.53
C SER A 122 1.08 -12.10 8.53
N GLU A 123 1.59 -10.98 8.01
CA GLU A 123 2.76 -10.98 7.12
C GLU A 123 4.01 -11.60 7.78
N MET A 124 4.15 -11.44 9.10
CA MET A 124 5.30 -11.98 9.83
C MET A 124 5.27 -13.52 9.87
N ALA A 125 4.11 -14.13 10.12
CA ALA A 125 3.97 -15.59 10.08
C ALA A 125 4.18 -16.14 8.67
N LEU A 126 3.67 -15.44 7.65
CA LEU A 126 3.86 -15.80 6.24
C LEU A 126 5.35 -15.85 5.85
N PHE A 127 6.09 -14.78 6.16
CA PHE A 127 7.51 -14.72 5.80
C PHE A 127 8.36 -15.68 6.62
N ALA A 128 8.03 -15.89 7.89
CA ALA A 128 8.68 -16.93 8.70
C ALA A 128 8.48 -18.33 8.09
N TYR A 129 7.26 -18.62 7.63
CA TYR A 129 6.97 -19.87 6.93
C TYR A 129 7.78 -20.02 5.65
N TRP A 130 7.76 -19.03 4.76
CA TRP A 130 8.52 -19.11 3.51
C TRP A 130 10.03 -19.20 3.73
N ASN A 131 10.57 -18.60 4.78
CA ASN A 131 11.98 -18.75 5.15
C ASN A 131 12.32 -20.16 5.67
N SER A 132 11.33 -20.91 6.15
CA SER A 132 11.51 -22.30 6.63
C SER A 132 11.41 -23.34 5.50
N VAL A 133 10.78 -23.00 4.38
CA VAL A 133 10.64 -23.88 3.21
C VAL A 133 11.95 -23.91 2.43
N ALA A 134 12.39 -25.10 2.01
CA ALA A 134 13.56 -25.25 1.16
C ALA A 134 13.37 -24.48 -0.17
N ASP A 135 14.38 -23.69 -0.57
CA ASP A 135 14.33 -22.75 -1.71
C ASP A 135 13.27 -21.63 -1.59
N GLY A 136 12.63 -21.53 -0.42
CA GLY A 136 11.61 -20.54 -0.07
C GLY A 136 10.42 -20.51 -1.02
N ARG A 137 9.78 -19.35 -1.11
CA ARG A 137 8.65 -19.12 -2.03
C ARG A 137 9.05 -19.33 -3.49
N LEU A 138 10.24 -18.86 -3.89
CA LEU A 138 10.74 -18.94 -5.26
C LEU A 138 10.90 -20.38 -5.74
N GLY A 139 11.27 -21.31 -4.85
CA GLY A 139 11.33 -22.74 -5.15
C GLY A 139 9.96 -23.36 -5.42
N ALA A 140 8.92 -22.86 -4.76
CA ALA A 140 7.55 -23.34 -4.92
C ALA A 140 6.85 -22.79 -6.19
N MET A 141 7.34 -21.70 -6.78
CA MET A 141 6.73 -21.03 -7.94
C MET A 141 6.96 -21.80 -9.25
N ALA A 142 5.91 -21.97 -10.04
CA ALA A 142 6.00 -22.48 -11.41
C ALA A 142 6.78 -21.51 -12.33
N HIS A 143 6.48 -20.21 -12.21
CA HIS A 143 7.10 -19.14 -12.99
C HIS A 143 7.72 -18.09 -12.06
N LYS A 144 9.05 -18.13 -11.89
CA LYS A 144 9.79 -17.29 -10.93
C LYS A 144 9.78 -15.79 -11.26
N ASP A 145 9.41 -15.45 -12.48
CA ASP A 145 9.35 -14.09 -13.03
C ASP A 145 7.95 -13.45 -12.92
N LEU A 146 6.92 -14.23 -12.60
CA LEU A 146 5.55 -13.73 -12.54
C LEU A 146 5.10 -13.46 -11.10
N TRP A 147 5.05 -12.17 -10.75
CA TRP A 147 4.66 -11.69 -9.42
C TRP A 147 3.33 -10.94 -9.44
N HIS A 148 2.55 -11.10 -8.38
CA HIS A 148 1.25 -10.45 -8.21
C HIS A 148 1.33 -9.24 -7.29
N PRO A 149 0.77 -8.08 -7.67
CA PRO A 149 0.75 -6.92 -6.80
C PRO A 149 -0.18 -7.17 -5.60
N PHE A 150 0.33 -6.97 -4.38
CA PHE A 150 -0.44 -7.09 -3.15
C PHE A 150 -1.18 -5.78 -2.84
N ARG A 151 -0.42 -4.68 -2.65
CA ARG A 151 -0.95 -3.31 -2.44
C ARG A 151 -0.04 -2.25 -3.04
N ILE A 152 -0.58 -1.06 -3.25
CA ILE A 152 0.19 0.13 -3.65
C ILE A 152 0.43 0.98 -2.40
N GLU A 153 1.69 1.21 -2.05
CA GLU A 153 2.07 1.98 -0.85
C GLU A 153 2.38 3.44 -1.17
N GLY A 154 2.63 3.79 -2.43
CA GLY A 154 3.02 5.15 -2.80
C GLY A 154 2.96 5.43 -4.30
N HIS A 155 3.07 6.70 -4.66
CA HIS A 155 3.18 7.13 -6.05
C HIS A 155 4.20 8.25 -6.19
N ARG A 156 4.79 8.37 -7.38
CA ARG A 156 5.64 9.51 -7.77
C ARG A 156 5.44 9.84 -9.24
N LYS A 157 5.69 11.10 -9.59
CA LYS A 157 5.76 11.53 -10.99
C LYS A 157 7.19 11.48 -11.48
N THR A 158 7.38 10.97 -12.69
CA THR A 158 8.65 10.99 -13.42
C THR A 158 8.45 11.66 -14.77
N HIS A 159 9.53 11.98 -15.48
CA HIS A 159 9.44 12.51 -16.86
C HIS A 159 8.75 11.56 -17.83
N ARG A 160 8.76 10.25 -17.54
CA ARG A 160 8.13 9.19 -18.36
C ARG A 160 6.72 8.84 -17.91
N GLY A 161 6.17 9.55 -16.93
CA GLY A 161 4.83 9.33 -16.39
C GLY A 161 4.80 8.91 -14.92
N GLY A 162 3.63 8.44 -14.47
CA GLY A 162 3.39 8.00 -13.10
C GLY A 162 4.05 6.65 -12.79
N GLN A 163 4.70 6.58 -11.63
CA GLN A 163 5.17 5.32 -11.03
C GLN A 163 4.47 5.09 -9.69
N LEU A 164 4.23 3.83 -9.38
CA LEU A 164 3.61 3.33 -8.16
C LEU A 164 4.61 2.47 -7.41
N LEU A 165 4.70 2.64 -6.10
CA LEU A 165 5.46 1.78 -5.22
C LEU A 165 4.58 0.59 -4.86
N VAL A 166 4.92 -0.58 -5.40
CA VAL A 166 4.13 -1.81 -5.28
C VAL A 166 4.76 -2.72 -4.25
N TYR A 167 3.94 -3.21 -3.33
CA TYR A 167 4.24 -4.32 -2.42
C TYR A 167 3.70 -5.61 -3.03
N TRP A 168 4.49 -6.69 -3.00
CA TRP A 168 4.21 -7.93 -3.73
C TRP A 168 3.63 -9.04 -2.85
N VAL A 169 2.81 -9.92 -3.45
CA VAL A 169 2.26 -11.08 -2.74
C VAL A 169 3.40 -12.05 -2.39
N GLY A 170 3.49 -12.42 -1.11
CA GLY A 170 4.45 -13.40 -0.61
C GLY A 170 5.91 -12.95 -0.59
N SER A 171 6.19 -11.66 -0.78
CA SER A 171 7.53 -11.09 -0.60
C SER A 171 7.46 -9.83 0.27
N PRO A 172 8.46 -9.59 1.14
CA PRO A 172 8.61 -8.33 1.87
C PRO A 172 9.08 -7.18 0.96
N ASP A 173 9.40 -7.42 -0.30
CA ASP A 173 10.01 -6.41 -1.16
C ASP A 173 8.98 -5.41 -1.70
N ARG A 174 9.46 -4.17 -1.90
CA ARG A 174 8.74 -3.14 -2.63
C ARG A 174 9.51 -2.71 -3.85
N SER A 175 8.81 -2.43 -4.94
CA SER A 175 9.46 -1.92 -6.15
C SER A 175 8.64 -0.82 -6.83
N TRP A 176 9.34 0.12 -7.46
CA TRP A 176 8.72 1.16 -8.27
C TRP A 176 8.36 0.60 -9.65
N GLN A 177 7.07 0.59 -9.97
CA GLN A 177 6.55 0.10 -11.23
C GLN A 177 5.79 1.20 -11.96
N TYR A 178 5.80 1.19 -13.29
CA TYR A 178 4.99 2.14 -14.04
C TYR A 178 3.50 1.83 -13.86
N GLU A 179 2.70 2.87 -13.67
CA GLU A 179 1.25 2.72 -13.48
C GLU A 179 0.60 1.92 -14.62
N ARG A 180 1.02 2.16 -15.87
CA ARG A 180 0.53 1.42 -17.05
C ARG A 180 0.75 -0.09 -16.98
N VAL A 181 1.79 -0.55 -16.27
CA VAL A 181 2.09 -1.97 -16.10
C VAL A 181 1.19 -2.55 -15.03
N ILE A 182 1.08 -1.89 -13.88
CA ILE A 182 0.26 -2.35 -12.76
C ILE A 182 -1.23 -2.32 -13.10
N ARG A 183 -1.68 -1.33 -13.87
CA ARG A 183 -3.06 -1.23 -14.33
C ARG A 183 -3.49 -2.43 -15.19
N LYS A 184 -2.57 -3.06 -15.91
CA LYS A 184 -2.85 -4.30 -16.67
C LYS A 184 -2.96 -5.52 -15.74
N ALA A 185 -2.12 -5.60 -14.71
CA ALA A 185 -2.09 -6.72 -13.78
C ALA A 185 -3.22 -6.65 -12.72
N GLY A 186 -3.62 -5.45 -12.31
CA GLY A 186 -4.61 -5.22 -11.27
C GLY A 186 -5.28 -3.86 -11.42
N PRO A 187 -6.23 -3.70 -12.35
CA PRO A 187 -6.88 -2.41 -12.60
C PRO A 187 -7.60 -1.90 -11.36
N LYS A 188 -8.34 -2.78 -10.67
CA LYS A 188 -9.06 -2.47 -9.44
C LYS A 188 -8.12 -1.96 -8.34
N LEU A 189 -6.93 -2.56 -8.20
CA LEU A 189 -5.94 -2.13 -7.21
C LEU A 189 -5.48 -0.69 -7.44
N VAL A 190 -5.28 -0.31 -8.71
CA VAL A 190 -4.89 1.05 -9.09
C VAL A 190 -6.03 2.04 -8.84
N GLU A 191 -7.27 1.66 -9.14
CA GLU A 191 -8.46 2.47 -8.87
C GLU A 191 -8.65 2.72 -7.38
N ASP A 192 -8.69 1.66 -6.57
CA ASP A 192 -8.84 1.74 -5.11
C ASP A 192 -7.74 2.64 -4.49
N TYR A 193 -6.51 2.50 -4.97
CA TYR A 193 -5.40 3.36 -4.55
C TYR A 193 -5.66 4.84 -4.84
N TRP A 194 -5.97 5.19 -6.09
CA TRP A 194 -6.20 6.59 -6.45
C TRP A 194 -7.44 7.17 -5.77
N ASP A 195 -8.44 6.34 -5.50
CA ASP A 195 -9.65 6.73 -4.79
C ASP A 195 -9.32 7.10 -3.35
N SER A 196 -8.49 6.30 -2.67
CA SER A 196 -7.98 6.62 -1.32
C SER A 196 -7.23 7.95 -1.30
N ILE A 197 -6.36 8.21 -2.29
CA ILE A 197 -5.61 9.46 -2.40
C ILE A 197 -6.55 10.67 -2.57
N ARG A 198 -7.59 10.56 -3.41
CA ARG A 198 -8.57 11.64 -3.59
C ARG A 198 -9.35 11.92 -2.31
N GLN A 199 -9.71 10.89 -1.55
CA GLN A 199 -10.39 11.02 -0.27
C GLN A 199 -9.51 11.74 0.77
N HIS A 200 -8.24 11.32 0.90
CA HIS A 200 -7.28 11.98 1.79
C HIS A 200 -7.08 13.46 1.43
N GLN A 201 -6.90 13.77 0.14
CA GLN A 201 -6.75 15.16 -0.32
C GLN A 201 -7.99 16.01 -0.01
N LYS A 202 -9.19 15.44 -0.15
CA LYS A 202 -10.45 16.13 0.20
C LYS A 202 -10.51 16.41 1.70
N GLN A 203 -10.15 15.43 2.53
CA GLN A 203 -10.14 15.58 3.98
C GLN A 203 -9.13 16.63 4.45
N ASP A 204 -7.94 16.66 3.85
CA ASP A 204 -6.92 17.67 4.14
C ASP A 204 -7.41 19.08 3.79
N GLN A 205 -8.06 19.27 2.64
CA GLN A 205 -8.64 20.56 2.27
C GLN A 205 -9.73 21.02 3.25
N ILE A 206 -10.57 20.10 3.74
CA ILE A 206 -11.58 20.40 4.77
C ILE A 206 -10.90 20.85 6.07
N ILE A 207 -9.87 20.13 6.52
CA ILE A 207 -9.12 20.48 7.74
C ILE A 207 -8.44 21.85 7.60
N LEU A 208 -7.80 22.10 6.46
CA LEU A 208 -7.12 23.37 6.19
C LEU A 208 -8.10 24.55 6.16
N SER A 209 -9.23 24.41 5.46
CA SER A 209 -10.25 25.46 5.38
C SER A 209 -10.93 25.73 6.74
N ALA A 210 -11.18 24.69 7.54
CA ALA A 210 -11.70 24.82 8.90
C ALA A 210 -10.71 25.57 9.81
N ARG A 211 -9.42 25.23 9.76
CA ARG A 211 -8.35 25.92 10.52
C ARG A 211 -8.26 27.40 10.13
N GLN A 212 -8.32 27.72 8.84
CA GLN A 212 -8.31 29.11 8.36
C GLN A 212 -9.55 29.88 8.86
N SER A 213 -10.73 29.26 8.80
CA SER A 213 -11.98 29.86 9.29
C SER A 213 -11.94 30.13 10.79
N ALA A 214 -11.42 29.19 11.58
CA ALA A 214 -11.23 29.36 13.03
C ALA A 214 -10.28 30.52 13.36
N ARG A 215 -9.15 30.63 12.63
CA ARG A 215 -8.20 31.75 12.77
C ARG A 215 -8.87 33.09 12.46
N ARG A 216 -9.68 33.17 11.40
CA ARG A 216 -10.45 34.38 11.04
C ARG A 216 -11.43 34.78 12.14
N ARG A 217 -12.20 33.81 12.68
CA ARG A 217 -13.14 34.06 13.79
C ARG A 217 -12.43 34.53 15.06
N HIS A 218 -11.31 33.91 15.41
CA HIS A 218 -10.49 34.33 16.56
C HIS A 218 -9.97 35.76 16.41
N ARG A 219 -9.45 36.12 15.23
CA ARG A 219 -9.01 37.48 14.93
C ARG A 219 -10.16 38.48 15.04
N LYS A 220 -11.33 38.16 14.48
CA LYS A 220 -12.52 39.02 14.58
C LYS A 220 -12.97 39.22 16.03
N ARG A 221 -13.00 38.15 16.83
CA ARG A 221 -13.30 38.22 18.27
C ARG A 221 -12.33 39.13 19.03
N LYS A 222 -11.03 39.01 18.78
CA LYS A 222 -10.02 39.90 19.39
C LYS A 222 -10.24 41.36 19.00
N ILE A 223 -10.54 41.64 17.73
CA ILE A 223 -10.83 43.01 17.27
C ILE A 223 -12.07 43.57 18.00
N CYS A 224 -13.17 42.80 18.07
CA CYS A 224 -14.38 43.23 18.79
C CYS A 224 -14.13 43.46 20.28
N GLN A 225 -13.34 42.60 20.94
CA GLN A 225 -12.98 42.76 22.35
C GLN A 225 -12.14 44.02 22.58
N ASN A 226 -11.16 44.29 21.72
CA ASN A 226 -10.34 45.49 21.81
C ASN A 226 -11.18 46.76 21.62
N HIS A 227 -12.10 46.76 20.66
CA HIS A 227 -13.00 47.89 20.43
C HIS A 227 -13.92 48.14 21.63
N ALA A 228 -14.52 47.08 22.20
CA ALA A 228 -15.36 47.18 23.39
C ALA A 228 -14.57 47.71 24.61
N ARG A 229 -13.32 47.29 24.78
CA ARG A 229 -12.43 47.78 25.84
C ARG A 229 -12.10 49.26 25.67
N SER A 230 -11.87 49.72 24.44
CA SER A 230 -11.60 51.13 24.13
C SER A 230 -12.79 52.02 24.49
N ASN A 231 -14.02 51.63 24.10
CA ASN A 231 -15.23 52.42 24.37
C ASN A 231 -15.51 52.55 25.89
N ARG A 232 -15.24 51.50 26.66
CA ARG A 232 -15.40 51.54 28.12
C ARG A 232 -14.42 52.51 28.80
N ILE A 233 -13.24 52.75 28.22
CA ILE A 233 -12.27 53.74 28.73
C ILE A 233 -12.76 55.15 28.44
N THR A 234 -13.27 55.42 27.23
CA THR A 234 -13.77 56.75 26.85
C THR A 234 -15.00 57.17 27.67
N GLU A 235 -15.92 56.25 27.97
CA GLU A 235 -17.10 56.53 28.82
C GLU A 235 -16.73 56.88 30.26
N LYS A 236 -15.71 56.22 30.84
CA LYS A 236 -15.25 56.53 32.21
C LYS A 236 -14.67 57.94 32.34
N HIS A 237 -14.09 58.48 31.26
CA HIS A 237 -13.53 59.84 31.25
C HIS A 237 -14.56 60.92 30.86
N ALA A 238 -15.73 60.54 30.33
CA ALA A 238 -16.82 61.46 29.99
C ALA A 238 -17.76 61.77 31.16
N SER A 239 -17.41 61.38 32.39
CA SER A 239 -18.25 61.58 33.57
C SER A 239 -18.51 63.08 33.83
N PRO A 240 -19.75 63.51 34.10
CA PRO A 240 -20.15 64.90 33.94
C PRO A 240 -19.50 65.76 35.02
N ARG A 241 -18.84 66.82 34.59
CA ARG A 241 -18.42 67.95 35.43
C ARG A 241 -19.69 68.49 36.09
N ARG A 242 -19.99 68.06 37.32
CA ARG A 242 -21.12 68.52 38.13
C ARG A 242 -21.12 70.05 38.11
N SER A 243 -22.08 70.62 37.39
CA SER A 243 -22.39 72.04 37.38
C SER A 243 -22.79 72.42 38.80
N ARG A 244 -21.88 73.13 39.49
CA ARG A 244 -22.18 73.81 40.75
C ARG A 244 -23.23 74.88 40.44
N GLN A 245 -24.39 74.80 41.09
CA GLN A 245 -25.37 75.89 41.04
C GLN A 245 -24.88 77.05 41.90
N PRO A 246 -24.99 78.30 41.43
CA PRO A 246 -24.75 79.48 42.24
C PRO A 246 -25.96 79.78 43.11
N THR A 247 -25.68 80.10 44.37
CA THR A 247 -26.61 80.62 45.39
C THR A 247 -27.11 82.01 45.09
#